data_AF-A0A916E0Y3-F1
#
_entry.id   AF-A0A916E0Y3-F1
#
_cell.length_a   1.000
_cell.length_b   1.000
_cell.length_c   1.000
_cell.angle_alpha   90.00
_cell.angle_beta   90.00
_cell.angle_gamma   90.00
#
_symmetry.space_group_name_H-M   'P 1'
#
loop_
_entity.id
_entity.type
_entity.pdbx_description
1 polymer ?
#
loop_
_entity_poly.entity_id
_entity_poly.type
_entity_poly.pdbx_seq_one_letter_code
_entity_poly.pdbx_strand_id
1 'polypeptide(L)'
;MDKHDIKIQKIIARFRHTSFTMIDHYAGLFKYRVFKNQYSIEFFLPTGKCCRKCERFARKIVDNINNSPTQLIEMSLNDATKLERIYSKPSVKYNHPIGVNKSQLPKSTTIRFLLAPGE
;
A
#
# COMPACT_ATOMS: atom_id res chain seq x y z
N MET A 1 -24.14 3.85 19.02
CA MET A 1 -24.04 2.88 17.91
C MET A 1 -25.49 2.70 17.49
N ASP A 2 -26.06 3.38 16.49
CA ASP A 2 -25.65 3.45 15.08
C ASP A 2 -26.27 4.67 14.39
N LYS A 3 -25.49 5.73 14.12
CA LYS A 3 -25.97 6.85 13.30
C LYS A 3 -25.78 6.61 11.79
N HIS A 4 -24.93 5.65 11.45
CA HIS A 4 -24.42 5.49 10.07
C HIS A 4 -24.54 4.06 9.53
N ASP A 5 -25.19 3.14 10.26
CA ASP A 5 -25.32 1.72 9.85
C ASP A 5 -24.00 1.08 9.39
N ILE A 6 -22.91 1.36 10.13
CA ILE A 6 -21.56 0.86 9.80
C ILE A 6 -21.25 -0.33 10.71
N LYS A 7 -21.02 -1.49 10.09
CA LYS A 7 -20.54 -2.67 10.80
C LYS A 7 -19.09 -2.49 11.23
N ILE A 8 -18.85 -2.26 12.52
CA ILE A 8 -17.51 -2.20 13.10
C ILE A 8 -16.99 -3.62 13.33
N GLN A 9 -15.89 -3.98 12.68
CA GLN A 9 -15.18 -5.24 12.91
C GLN A 9 -13.91 -4.99 13.73
N LYS A 10 -13.78 -5.66 14.88
CA LYS A 10 -12.59 -5.58 15.73
C LYS A 10 -11.76 -6.85 15.56
N ILE A 11 -10.53 -6.70 15.08
CA ILE A 11 -9.60 -7.82 14.92
C ILE A 11 -8.90 -8.07 16.25
N ILE A 12 -9.02 -9.28 16.79
CA ILE A 12 -8.38 -9.69 18.04
C ILE A 12 -6.91 -10.04 17.76
N ALA A 13 -6.02 -9.54 18.62
CA ALA A 13 -4.62 -9.21 18.35
C ALA A 13 -3.66 -10.32 17.89
N ARG A 14 -4.08 -11.59 17.77
CA ARG A 14 -3.18 -12.71 17.40
C ARG A 14 -2.49 -12.52 16.03
N PHE A 15 -3.10 -11.78 15.10
CA PHE A 15 -2.54 -11.50 13.77
C PHE A 15 -2.50 -10.00 13.45
N ARG A 16 -2.30 -9.15 14.47
CA ARG A 16 -2.34 -7.68 14.31
C ARG A 16 -1.38 -7.19 13.23
N HIS A 17 -0.16 -7.74 13.19
CA HIS A 17 0.87 -7.35 12.23
C HIS A 17 0.46 -7.64 10.79
N THR A 18 -0.22 -8.76 10.53
CA THR A 18 -0.70 -9.13 9.18
C THR A 18 -1.94 -8.33 8.78
N SER A 19 -2.87 -8.17 9.72
CA SER A 19 -4.21 -7.61 9.46
C SER A 19 -4.18 -6.11 9.17
N PHE A 20 -3.20 -5.40 9.73
CA PHE A 20 -3.01 -3.96 9.53
C PHE A 20 -1.86 -3.61 8.60
N THR A 21 -1.21 -4.61 7.97
CA THR A 21 -0.06 -4.38 7.06
C THR A 21 -0.30 -3.26 6.06
N MET A 22 -1.45 -3.24 5.38
CA MET A 22 -1.75 -2.20 4.39
C MET A 22 -1.78 -0.79 5.01
N ILE A 23 -2.37 -0.66 6.20
CA ILE A 23 -2.43 0.61 6.94
C ILE A 23 -1.03 1.02 7.43
N ASP A 24 -0.26 0.06 7.95
CA ASP A 24 1.11 0.30 8.41
C ASP A 24 2.03 0.73 7.26
N HIS A 25 1.91 0.09 6.08
CA HIS A 25 2.62 0.49 4.87
C HIS A 25 2.26 1.91 4.44
N TYR A 26 0.96 2.25 4.44
CA TYR A 26 0.51 3.60 4.12
C TYR A 26 1.05 4.63 5.12
N ALA A 27 0.96 4.35 6.43
CA ALA A 27 1.47 5.20 7.48
C ALA A 27 2.99 5.42 7.36
N GLY A 28 3.73 4.36 7.03
CA GLY A 28 5.17 4.41 6.75
C GLY A 28 5.50 5.32 5.56
N LEU A 29 4.78 5.16 4.43
CA LEU A 29 4.95 6.00 3.25
C LEU A 29 4.64 7.47 3.54
N PHE A 30 3.56 7.74 4.27
CA PHE A 30 3.19 9.09 4.68
C PHE A 30 4.27 9.72 5.56
N LYS A 31 4.73 9.01 6.61
CA LYS A 31 5.78 9.47 7.51
C LYS A 31 7.07 9.79 6.76
N TYR A 32 7.47 8.91 5.83
CA TYR A 32 8.66 9.12 5.00
C TYR A 32 8.57 10.43 4.19
N ARG A 33 7.43 10.68 3.52
CA ARG A 33 7.23 11.90 2.71
C ARG A 33 7.16 13.16 3.57
N VAL A 34 6.51 13.10 4.73
CA VAL A 34 6.47 14.23 5.68
C VAL A 34 7.88 14.56 6.16
N PHE A 35 8.64 13.55 6.59
CA PHE A 35 9.99 13.73 7.08
C PHE A 35 10.90 14.34 6.01
N LYS A 36 10.84 13.84 4.77
CA LYS A 36 11.63 14.37 3.64
C LYS A 36 11.34 15.87 3.41
N ASN A 37 10.07 16.26 3.37
CA ASN A 37 9.67 17.66 3.18
C ASN A 37 10.07 18.55 4.36
N GLN A 38 9.90 18.06 5.59
CA GLN A 38 10.34 18.77 6.80
C GLN A 38 11.85 19.01 6.75
N TYR A 39 12.64 17.96 6.50
CA TYR A 39 14.09 18.02 6.43
C TYR A 39 14.56 19.00 5.35
N SER A 40 13.96 18.97 4.15
CA SER A 40 14.29 19.91 3.08
C SER A 40 14.05 21.37 3.46
N ILE A 41 13.05 21.67 4.29
CA ILE A 41 12.73 23.05 4.69
C ILE A 41 13.63 23.49 5.84
N GLU A 42 13.87 22.60 6.81
CA GLU A 42 14.73 22.89 7.96
C GLU A 42 16.16 23.18 7.53
N PHE A 43 16.62 22.61 6.41
CA PHE A 43 17.91 22.95 5.81
C PHE A 43 18.04 24.43 5.42
N PHE A 44 16.93 25.10 5.10
CA PHE A 44 16.91 26.54 4.77
C PHE A 44 16.62 27.43 5.99
N LEU A 45 16.38 26.84 7.16
CA LEU A 45 16.09 27.60 8.38
C LEU A 45 17.37 27.86 9.17
N PRO A 46 17.47 29.00 9.87
CA PRO A 46 18.52 29.23 10.85
C PRO A 46 18.55 28.11 11.90
N THR A 47 19.75 27.76 12.36
CA THR A 47 19.98 26.76 13.42
C THR A 47 19.07 27.02 14.61
N GLY A 48 18.35 25.98 15.05
CA GLY A 48 17.41 26.05 16.18
C GLY A 48 15.97 26.42 15.81
N LYS A 49 15.66 26.65 14.52
CA LYS A 49 14.27 26.84 14.05
C LYS A 49 13.74 25.58 13.37
N CYS A 50 12.56 25.12 13.79
CA CYS A 50 11.87 23.97 13.20
C CYS A 50 10.76 24.41 12.23
N CYS A 51 10.41 23.52 11.30
CA CYS A 51 9.32 23.76 10.36
C CYS A 51 7.94 23.77 11.08
N ARG A 52 7.21 24.89 11.04
CA ARG A 52 5.82 24.98 11.54
C ARG A 52 4.75 24.67 10.49
N LYS A 53 5.14 24.42 9.24
CA LYS A 53 4.23 24.27 8.10
C LYS A 53 3.86 22.81 7.81
N CYS A 54 4.17 21.86 8.71
CA CYS A 54 3.97 20.43 8.53
C CYS A 54 2.52 20.05 8.15
N GLU A 55 1.52 20.71 8.71
CA GLU A 55 0.09 20.45 8.36
C GLU A 55 -0.22 20.77 6.89
N ARG A 56 0.32 21.89 6.37
CA ARG A 56 0.14 22.28 4.97
C ARG A 56 0.77 21.25 4.02
N PHE A 57 1.88 20.65 4.42
CA PHE A 57 2.52 19.58 3.66
C PHE A 57 1.77 18.26 3.79
N ALA A 58 1.24 17.94 4.97
CA ALA A 58 0.49 16.71 5.21
C ALA A 58 -0.67 16.55 4.22
N ARG A 59 -1.50 17.59 4.03
CA ARG A 59 -2.63 17.55 3.07
C ARG A 59 -2.13 17.30 1.64
N LYS A 60 -1.14 18.09 1.18
CA LYS A 60 -0.54 17.93 -0.14
C LYS A 60 0.08 16.54 -0.35
N ILE A 61 0.66 15.95 0.69
CA ILE A 61 1.24 14.61 0.64
C ILE A 61 0.13 13.57 0.49
N VAL A 62 -0.96 13.66 1.26
CA VAL A 62 -2.12 12.77 1.12
C VAL A 62 -2.71 12.89 -0.27
N ASP A 63 -2.94 14.11 -0.76
CA ASP A 63 -3.44 14.36 -2.11
C ASP A 63 -2.51 13.73 -3.16
N ASN A 64 -1.19 13.89 -2.99
CA ASN A 64 -0.24 13.29 -3.90
C ASN A 64 -0.23 11.76 -3.83
N ILE A 65 -0.31 11.15 -2.65
CA ILE A 65 -0.37 9.68 -2.51
C ILE A 65 -1.62 9.14 -3.21
N ASN A 66 -2.77 9.80 -3.04
CA ASN A 66 -4.05 9.32 -3.56
C ASN A 66 -4.22 9.57 -5.07
N ASN A 67 -3.65 10.65 -5.60
CA ASN A 67 -3.80 11.05 -7.00
C ASN A 67 -2.62 10.64 -7.91
N SER A 68 -1.50 10.16 -7.36
CA SER A 68 -0.38 9.71 -8.19
C SER A 68 -0.57 8.26 -8.62
N PRO A 69 -0.20 7.90 -9.87
CA PRO A 69 -0.22 6.52 -10.30
C PRO A 69 0.75 5.69 -9.48
N THR A 70 0.30 4.52 -9.04
CA THR A 70 1.15 3.56 -8.31
C THR A 70 1.81 2.60 -9.30
N GLN A 71 3.00 2.11 -9.00
CA GLN A 71 3.71 1.17 -9.88
C GLN A 71 2.97 -0.15 -10.10
N LEU A 72 2.17 -0.58 -9.12
CA LEU A 72 1.44 -1.84 -9.17
C LEU A 72 0.17 -1.76 -10.03
N ILE A 73 -0.48 -0.61 -10.11
CA ILE A 73 -1.78 -0.47 -10.78
C ILE A 73 -1.69 0.44 -12.01
N GLU A 74 -0.62 1.23 -12.10
CA GLU A 74 -0.40 2.28 -13.10
C GLU A 74 -1.50 3.35 -13.14
N MET A 75 -2.26 3.45 -12.06
CA MET A 75 -3.31 4.44 -11.90
C MET A 75 -3.35 4.97 -10.48
N SER A 76 -4.01 6.12 -10.32
CA SER A 76 -4.19 6.74 -9.02
C SER A 76 -5.13 5.92 -8.15
N LEU A 77 -4.95 5.97 -6.83
CA LEU A 77 -5.86 5.29 -5.90
C LEU A 77 -7.29 5.84 -6.01
N ASN A 78 -7.43 7.16 -6.22
CA ASN A 78 -8.72 7.81 -6.38
C ASN A 78 -9.47 7.38 -7.65
N ASP A 79 -8.76 7.00 -8.71
CA ASP A 79 -9.39 6.47 -9.91
C ASP A 79 -9.64 4.97 -9.77
N ALA A 80 -8.74 4.26 -9.11
CA ALA A 80 -8.89 2.84 -8.81
C ALA A 80 -10.14 2.54 -7.97
N THR A 81 -10.45 3.36 -6.96
CA THR A 81 -11.64 3.17 -6.09
C THR A 81 -12.97 3.33 -6.83
N LYS A 82 -12.98 3.98 -7.99
CA LYS A 82 -14.19 4.13 -8.83
C LYS A 82 -14.45 2.91 -9.70
N LEU A 83 -13.48 1.99 -9.81
CA LEU A 83 -13.58 0.80 -10.64
C LEU A 83 -14.06 -0.40 -9.82
N GLU A 84 -14.91 -1.23 -10.43
CA GLU A 84 -15.37 -2.48 -9.81
C GLU A 84 -14.23 -3.50 -9.69
N ARG A 85 -13.30 -3.51 -10.67
CA ARG A 85 -12.16 -4.42 -10.71
C ARG A 85 -10.91 -3.71 -11.18
N ILE A 86 -9.80 -4.10 -10.59
CA ILE A 86 -8.47 -3.56 -10.88
C ILE A 86 -7.54 -4.73 -11.20
N TYR A 87 -6.83 -4.66 -12.32
CA TYR A 87 -5.79 -5.61 -12.66
C TYR A 87 -4.44 -5.05 -12.24
N SER A 88 -3.78 -5.70 -11.28
CA SER A 88 -2.44 -5.31 -10.85
C SER A 88 -1.37 -5.86 -11.79
N LYS A 89 -0.35 -5.07 -12.08
CA LYS A 89 0.91 -5.57 -12.61
C LYS A 89 1.57 -6.54 -11.62
N PRO A 90 2.24 -7.58 -12.13
CA PRO A 90 3.05 -8.43 -11.27
C PRO A 90 4.14 -7.58 -10.59
N SER A 91 4.21 -7.67 -9.27
CA SER A 91 5.17 -6.92 -8.44
C SER A 91 6.63 -7.33 -8.69
N VAL A 92 6.84 -8.52 -9.26
CA VAL A 92 8.15 -9.09 -9.57
C VAL A 92 8.22 -9.32 -11.07
N LYS A 93 9.33 -8.89 -11.71
CA LYS A 93 9.63 -9.32 -13.08
C LYS A 93 9.72 -10.84 -13.09
N TYR A 94 8.83 -11.47 -13.85
CA TYR A 94 8.86 -12.91 -14.02
C TYR A 94 10.13 -13.24 -14.84
N ASN A 95 11.21 -13.61 -14.17
CA ASN A 95 12.49 -13.95 -14.83
C ASN A 95 12.49 -15.36 -15.45
N HIS A 96 11.37 -16.07 -15.39
CA HIS A 96 11.23 -17.38 -16.02
C HIS A 96 10.58 -17.24 -17.39
N PRO A 97 11.08 -17.96 -18.42
CA PRO A 97 10.41 -18.03 -19.71
C PRO A 97 8.98 -18.54 -19.51
N ILE A 98 8.01 -17.69 -19.86
CA ILE A 98 6.60 -18.08 -19.92
C ILE A 98 6.42 -18.82 -21.25
N GLY A 99 6.14 -20.11 -21.15
CA GLY A 99 5.90 -20.96 -22.31
C GLY A 99 6.84 -22.16 -22.36
N VAL A 100 6.28 -23.26 -22.84
CA VAL A 100 6.90 -24.55 -23.18
C VAL A 100 6.96 -25.60 -22.05
N ASN A 101 7.56 -25.35 -20.86
CA ASN A 101 7.83 -26.47 -19.92
C ASN A 101 7.18 -26.42 -18.51
N LYS A 102 6.30 -25.46 -18.21
CA LYS A 102 5.54 -25.52 -16.93
C LYS A 102 4.24 -26.27 -17.14
N SER A 103 4.04 -27.36 -16.40
CA SER A 103 2.77 -28.06 -16.34
C SER A 103 1.69 -27.07 -15.89
N GLN A 104 0.73 -26.79 -16.77
CA GLN A 104 -0.47 -26.06 -16.38
C GLN A 104 -1.22 -26.92 -15.38
N LEU A 105 -1.59 -26.34 -14.24
CA LEU A 105 -2.47 -27.01 -13.30
C LEU A 105 -3.80 -27.29 -13.99
N PRO A 106 -4.30 -28.54 -13.96
CA PRO A 106 -5.58 -28.86 -14.56
C PRO A 106 -6.70 -28.02 -13.90
N LYS A 107 -7.71 -27.67 -14.70
CA LYS A 107 -8.77 -26.70 -14.36
C LYS A 107 -9.54 -27.00 -13.06
N SER A 108 -9.44 -28.20 -12.50
CA SER A 108 -10.09 -28.64 -11.27
C SER A 108 -9.18 -28.66 -10.02
N THR A 109 -7.95 -28.15 -10.11
CA THR A 109 -7.01 -28.21 -8.98
C THR A 109 -7.41 -27.22 -7.89
N THR A 110 -7.74 -27.73 -6.69
CA THR A 110 -8.05 -26.90 -5.53
C THR A 110 -6.75 -26.31 -4.95
N ILE A 111 -6.54 -24.99 -5.12
CA ILE A 111 -5.29 -24.25 -4.85
C ILE A 111 -5.05 -23.99 -3.34
N ARG A 112 -5.54 -24.86 -2.44
CA ARG A 112 -5.43 -24.61 -0.98
C ARG A 112 -4.14 -25.12 -0.34
N PHE A 113 -3.35 -25.95 -1.02
CA PHE A 113 -2.12 -26.51 -0.46
C PHE A 113 -1.02 -26.65 -1.52
N LEU A 114 -0.24 -25.60 -1.74
CA LEU A 114 1.02 -25.64 -2.50
C LEU A 114 2.24 -25.32 -1.62
N LEU A 115 2.12 -25.53 -0.31
CA LEU A 115 3.26 -25.65 0.57
C LEU A 115 3.41 -27.14 0.90
N ALA A 116 4.37 -27.79 0.26
CA ALA A 116 4.83 -29.09 0.75
C ALA A 116 5.51 -28.87 2.11
N PRO A 117 5.30 -29.74 3.11
CA PRO A 117 6.03 -29.67 4.37
C PRO A 117 7.45 -30.20 4.12
N GLY A 118 8.45 -29.32 4.09
CA GLY A 118 9.86 -29.74 4.02
C GLY A 118 10.83 -28.80 3.28
N GLU A 119 10.69 -27.49 3.41
CA GLU A 119 11.83 -26.56 3.33
C GLU A 119 12.24 -26.12 4.74
#